data_AF-A0A3D1TG68-F1
#
_entry.id   AF-A0A3D1TG68-F1
#
_cell.length_a   1.000
_cell.length_b   1.000
_cell.length_c   1.000
_cell.angle_alpha   90.00
_cell.angle_beta   90.00
_cell.angle_gamma   90.00
#
_symmetry.space_group_name_H-M   'P 1'
#
loop_
_entity.id
_entity.type
_entity.pdbx_description
1 polymer ?
#
loop_
_entity_poly.entity_id
_entity_poly.type
_entity_poly.pdbx_seq_one_letter_code
_entity_poly.pdbx_strand_id
1 'polypeptide(L)'
;MKWFKQHWRGIARVLALVFIGAGVFCGYWWYYKLAPFRRTLDPEWYSSHSQREYWSQFQESIHRMGWFHDAGFTVGACGDESWMKWIIDHIEPGTRLDGCMGDGLAHADGALRSISNQDVGEDANAWLAWWEKNKFKSQAEWIAEGFRQRGFEVDVPPTEEQIPVLIAVLGNSDTNELTAIPSEMKHNAFRCLRDSGFDPLVYALSNRTVSTEVERGLMEYARRERLWPAASGVGILPFGKKDEDPWAGMALPALLETRFQITANTLSIGLPLLGVALLILSVRRKKENVETEN
;
A
#
# COMPACT_ATOMS: atom_id res chain seq x y z
N MET A 1 25.04 -43.17 -26.39
CA MET A 1 23.64 -43.63 -26.60
C MET A 1 23.16 -44.74 -25.64
N LYS A 2 23.94 -45.80 -25.35
CA LYS A 2 23.53 -46.90 -24.45
C LYS A 2 23.28 -46.44 -23.00
N TRP A 3 24.16 -45.62 -22.44
CA TRP A 3 24.02 -45.05 -21.09
C TRP A 3 22.71 -44.27 -20.90
N PHE A 4 22.36 -43.43 -21.88
CA PHE A 4 21.11 -42.67 -21.85
C PHE A 4 19.89 -43.60 -21.86
N LYS A 5 19.88 -44.66 -22.69
CA LYS A 5 18.82 -45.69 -22.67
C LYS A 5 18.77 -46.50 -21.37
N GLN A 6 19.85 -46.57 -20.60
CA GLN A 6 19.89 -47.28 -19.32
C GLN A 6 19.37 -46.41 -18.18
N HIS A 7 19.65 -45.10 -18.21
CA HIS A 7 19.32 -44.16 -17.14
C HIS A 7 18.14 -43.22 -17.44
N TRP A 8 17.53 -43.28 -18.64
CA TRP A 8 16.49 -42.31 -19.05
C TRP A 8 15.31 -42.26 -18.08
N ARG A 9 14.92 -43.37 -17.45
CA ARG A 9 13.82 -43.40 -16.47
C ARG A 9 14.17 -42.64 -15.19
N GLY A 10 15.42 -42.74 -14.72
CA GLY A 10 15.90 -41.97 -13.57
C GLY A 10 15.96 -40.48 -13.90
N ILE A 11 16.52 -40.15 -15.06
CA ILE A 11 16.60 -38.77 -15.57
C ILE A 11 15.19 -38.17 -15.74
N ALA A 12 14.24 -38.92 -16.32
CA ALA A 12 12.87 -38.46 -16.52
C ALA A 12 12.13 -38.19 -15.19
N ARG A 13 12.36 -39.00 -14.15
CA ARG A 13 11.79 -38.76 -12.81
C ARG A 13 12.35 -37.50 -12.17
N VAL A 14 13.67 -37.30 -12.24
CA VAL A 14 14.31 -36.08 -11.72
C VAL A 14 13.78 -34.85 -12.45
N LEU A 15 13.74 -34.86 -13.78
CA LEU A 15 13.20 -33.75 -14.58
C LEU A 15 11.72 -33.49 -14.27
N ALA A 16 10.93 -34.54 -14.07
CA ALA A 16 9.53 -34.38 -13.73
C ALA A 16 9.31 -33.71 -12.36
N LEU A 17 10.09 -34.10 -11.35
CA LEU A 17 10.05 -33.45 -10.03
C LEU A 17 10.49 -31.99 -10.14
N VAL A 18 11.51 -31.69 -10.95
CA VAL A 18 11.94 -30.32 -11.23
C VAL A 18 10.81 -29.52 -11.88
N PHE A 19 10.11 -30.05 -12.90
CA PHE A 19 9.02 -29.33 -13.54
C PHE A 19 7.80 -29.12 -12.65
N ILE A 20 7.45 -30.11 -11.82
CA ILE A 20 6.39 -29.94 -10.82
C ILE A 20 6.78 -28.87 -9.81
N GLY A 21 8.00 -28.95 -9.26
CA GLY A 21 8.51 -27.98 -8.30
C GLY A 21 8.57 -26.56 -8.88
N ALA A 22 9.10 -26.41 -10.09
CA ALA A 22 9.17 -25.13 -10.80
C ALA A 22 7.76 -24.56 -11.06
N GLY A 23 6.81 -25.39 -11.50
CA GLY A 23 5.45 -24.93 -11.74
C GLY A 23 4.72 -24.51 -10.46
N VAL A 24 4.85 -25.28 -9.38
CA VAL A 24 4.29 -24.90 -8.06
C VAL A 24 4.92 -23.60 -7.57
N PHE A 25 6.24 -23.45 -7.71
CA PHE A 25 6.96 -22.23 -7.36
C PHE A 25 6.45 -21.03 -8.17
N CYS A 26 6.37 -21.15 -9.51
CA CYS A 26 5.84 -20.09 -10.37
C CYS A 26 4.39 -19.75 -10.03
N GLY A 27 3.55 -20.76 -9.76
CA GLY A 27 2.15 -20.56 -9.35
C GLY A 27 2.04 -19.81 -8.03
N TYR A 28 2.82 -20.20 -7.01
CA TYR A 28 2.87 -19.52 -5.73
C TYR A 28 3.28 -18.05 -5.90
N TRP A 29 4.36 -17.79 -6.64
CA TRP A 29 4.82 -16.42 -6.86
C TRP A 29 3.79 -15.58 -7.62
N TRP A 30 3.14 -16.15 -8.62
CA TRP A 30 2.21 -15.42 -9.47
C TRP A 30 0.86 -15.12 -8.82
N TYR A 31 0.20 -16.16 -8.30
CA TYR A 31 -1.18 -16.05 -7.80
C TYR A 31 -1.25 -15.62 -6.34
N TYR A 32 -0.19 -15.81 -5.57
CA TYR A 32 -0.17 -15.44 -4.16
C TYR A 32 0.75 -14.24 -3.89
N LYS A 33 2.06 -14.34 -4.18
CA LYS A 33 3.01 -13.26 -3.82
C LYS A 33 2.77 -11.97 -4.61
N LEU A 34 2.68 -12.07 -5.94
CA LEU A 34 2.56 -10.91 -6.83
C LEU A 34 1.12 -10.44 -7.07
N ALA A 35 0.11 -11.22 -6.67
CA ALA A 35 -1.28 -10.90 -7.00
C ALA A 35 -1.75 -9.53 -6.47
N PRO A 36 -1.45 -9.14 -5.22
CA PRO A 36 -1.86 -7.82 -4.73
C PRO A 36 -1.18 -6.68 -5.48
N PHE A 37 0.13 -6.79 -5.71
CA PHE A 37 0.90 -5.78 -6.43
C PHE A 37 0.43 -5.59 -7.87
N ARG A 38 0.09 -6.69 -8.55
CA ARG A 38 -0.49 -6.64 -9.90
C ARG A 38 -1.84 -5.95 -9.92
N ARG A 39 -2.70 -6.19 -8.92
CA ARG A 39 -4.02 -5.54 -8.81
C ARG A 39 -3.87 -4.03 -8.61
N THR A 40 -2.98 -3.60 -7.72
CA THR A 40 -2.76 -2.17 -7.45
C THR A 40 -2.16 -1.41 -8.63
N LEU A 41 -1.52 -2.11 -9.59
CA LEU A 41 -0.95 -1.53 -10.81
C LEU A 41 -1.82 -1.72 -12.06
N ASP A 42 -2.91 -2.48 -11.96
CA ASP A 42 -3.83 -2.71 -13.07
C ASP A 42 -4.86 -1.56 -13.11
N PRO A 43 -4.86 -0.71 -14.14
CA PRO A 43 -5.77 0.43 -14.21
C PRO A 43 -7.25 0.02 -14.28
N GLU A 44 -7.56 -1.10 -14.92
CA GLU A 44 -8.95 -1.60 -15.00
C GLU A 44 -9.40 -2.02 -13.61
N TRP A 45 -8.58 -2.80 -12.91
CA TRP A 45 -8.83 -3.19 -11.53
C TRP A 45 -8.98 -1.96 -10.63
N TYR A 46 -8.03 -1.02 -10.67
CA TYR A 46 -8.08 0.20 -9.85
C TYR A 46 -9.36 1.01 -10.10
N SER A 47 -9.76 1.18 -11.36
CA SER A 47 -10.96 1.95 -11.71
C SER A 47 -12.27 1.30 -11.25
N SER A 48 -12.27 -0.02 -11.03
CA SER A 48 -13.46 -0.77 -10.67
C SER A 48 -13.53 -1.15 -9.19
N HIS A 49 -12.56 -0.78 -8.35
CA HIS A 49 -12.51 -1.15 -6.93
C HIS A 49 -12.50 0.08 -6.02
N SER A 50 -12.92 -0.15 -4.78
CA SER A 50 -12.93 0.89 -3.74
C SER A 50 -11.51 1.21 -3.24
N GLN A 51 -11.32 2.42 -2.69
CA GLN A 51 -10.05 2.77 -2.04
C GLN A 51 -9.71 1.84 -0.88
N ARG A 52 -10.71 1.26 -0.21
CA ARG A 52 -10.53 0.28 0.88
C ARG A 52 -9.89 -1.00 0.38
N GLU A 53 -10.36 -1.52 -0.75
CA GLU A 53 -9.76 -2.70 -1.39
C GLU A 53 -8.38 -2.39 -1.93
N TYR A 54 -8.20 -1.24 -2.57
CA TYR A 54 -6.88 -0.78 -3.00
C TYR A 54 -5.89 -0.77 -1.82
N TRP A 55 -6.27 -0.13 -0.70
CA TRP A 55 -5.42 -0.08 0.49
C TRP A 55 -5.17 -1.47 1.07
N SER A 56 -6.16 -2.36 1.10
CA SER A 56 -5.97 -3.75 1.52
C SER A 56 -4.95 -4.48 0.65
N GLN A 57 -5.07 -4.40 -0.69
CA GLN A 57 -4.12 -5.01 -1.61
C GLN A 57 -2.72 -4.38 -1.50
N PHE A 58 -2.64 -3.08 -1.24
CA PHE A 58 -1.37 -2.37 -1.05
C PHE A 58 -0.63 -2.88 0.19
N GLN A 59 -1.32 -3.00 1.32
CA GLN A 59 -0.75 -3.56 2.55
C GLN A 59 -0.30 -5.01 2.35
N GLU A 60 -1.13 -5.83 1.69
CA GLU A 60 -0.74 -7.21 1.34
C GLU A 60 0.49 -7.25 0.44
N SER A 61 0.63 -6.30 -0.50
CA SER A 61 1.81 -6.20 -1.37
C SER A 61 3.08 -5.97 -0.56
N ILE A 62 3.06 -5.00 0.37
CA ILE A 62 4.22 -4.70 1.22
C ILE A 62 4.55 -5.90 2.10
N HIS A 63 3.57 -6.51 2.76
CA HIS A 63 3.82 -7.67 3.63
C HIS A 63 4.31 -8.91 2.88
N ARG A 64 3.96 -9.06 1.59
CA ARG A 64 4.37 -10.23 0.78
C ARG A 64 5.69 -10.02 0.05
N MET A 65 5.94 -8.82 -0.45
CA MET A 65 7.04 -8.50 -1.38
C MET A 65 8.08 -7.55 -0.79
N GLY A 66 7.80 -6.92 0.34
CA GLY A 66 8.61 -5.86 0.92
C GLY A 66 8.19 -4.47 0.41
N TRP A 67 8.87 -3.46 0.94
CA TRP A 67 8.66 -2.06 0.54
C TRP A 67 9.16 -1.83 -0.88
N PHE A 68 8.37 -1.11 -1.68
CA PHE A 68 8.72 -0.71 -3.05
C PHE A 68 8.78 0.81 -3.15
N HIS A 69 9.34 1.32 -4.25
CA HIS A 69 9.68 2.74 -4.42
C HIS A 69 8.61 3.72 -3.92
N ASP A 70 7.37 3.60 -4.43
CA ASP A 70 6.28 4.55 -4.11
C ASP A 70 5.44 4.14 -2.89
N ALA A 71 5.89 3.15 -2.10
CA ALA A 71 5.15 2.67 -0.93
C ALA A 71 4.91 3.79 0.09
N GLY A 72 5.90 4.66 0.30
CA GLY A 72 5.83 5.76 1.26
C GLY A 72 4.70 6.74 1.00
N PHE A 73 4.37 7.05 -0.25
CA PHE A 73 3.28 7.97 -0.56
C PHE A 73 1.91 7.42 -0.15
N THR A 74 1.63 6.16 -0.49
CA THR A 74 0.34 5.55 -0.17
C THR A 74 0.23 5.24 1.32
N VAL A 75 1.31 4.75 1.94
CA VAL A 75 1.37 4.54 3.39
C VAL A 75 1.23 5.87 4.13
N GLY A 76 1.81 6.96 3.65
CA GLY A 76 1.60 8.28 4.22
C GLY A 76 0.15 8.76 4.15
N ALA A 77 -0.52 8.51 3.02
CA ALA A 77 -1.91 8.91 2.82
C ALA A 77 -2.94 8.08 3.62
N CYS A 78 -2.64 6.79 3.86
CA CYS A 78 -3.61 5.83 4.40
C CYS A 78 -3.23 5.28 5.78
N GLY A 79 -1.96 5.36 6.14
CA GLY A 79 -1.38 4.73 7.31
C GLY A 79 -1.81 5.36 8.62
N ASP A 80 -1.69 4.56 9.66
CA ASP A 80 -1.98 4.92 11.03
C ASP A 80 -0.78 4.61 11.94
N GLU A 81 -1.00 4.68 13.25
CA GLU A 81 -0.01 4.33 14.27
C GLU A 81 0.65 2.96 14.04
N SER A 82 -0.09 1.97 13.54
CA SER A 82 0.46 0.63 13.28
C SER A 82 1.49 0.65 12.15
N TRP A 83 1.26 1.47 11.12
CA TRP A 83 2.21 1.69 10.03
C TRP A 83 3.41 2.52 10.45
N MET A 84 3.23 3.50 11.35
CA MET A 84 4.35 4.21 11.99
C MET A 84 5.29 3.19 12.66
N LYS A 85 4.74 2.35 13.53
CA LYS A 85 5.48 1.31 14.22
C LYS A 85 6.14 0.34 13.23
N TRP A 86 5.41 -0.11 12.22
CA TRP A 86 5.94 -1.03 11.22
C TRP A 86 7.15 -0.45 10.50
N ILE A 87 7.09 0.80 10.04
CA ILE A 87 8.24 1.46 9.39
C ILE A 87 9.43 1.52 10.36
N ILE A 88 9.20 1.96 11.60
CA ILE A 88 10.25 2.06 12.62
C ILE A 88 10.90 0.69 12.91
N ASP A 89 10.11 -0.38 12.96
CA ASP A 89 10.61 -1.74 13.20
C ASP A 89 11.41 -2.31 11.99
N HIS A 90 11.38 -1.64 10.82
CA HIS A 90 12.04 -2.08 9.58
C HIS A 90 13.15 -1.13 9.09
N ILE A 91 13.46 -0.07 9.83
CA ILE A 91 14.62 0.81 9.54
C ILE A 91 15.78 0.48 10.48
N GLU A 92 17.00 0.60 9.96
CA GLU A 92 18.23 0.46 10.75
C GLU A 92 18.97 1.80 10.85
N PRO A 93 19.77 2.02 11.92
CA PRO A 93 20.64 3.18 12.03
C PRO A 93 21.46 3.43 10.75
N GLY A 94 21.40 4.66 10.22
CA GLY A 94 22.07 5.03 8.98
C GLY A 94 21.31 4.71 7.69
N THR A 95 20.11 4.13 7.79
CA THR A 95 19.20 3.99 6.64
C THR A 95 18.70 5.37 6.20
N ARG A 96 18.77 5.65 4.90
CA ARG A 96 18.21 6.85 4.28
C ARG A 96 16.72 6.62 3.97
N LEU A 97 15.85 7.57 4.30
CA LEU A 97 14.40 7.41 4.18
C LEU A 97 13.75 8.25 3.07
N ASP A 98 14.43 9.30 2.60
CA ASP A 98 14.00 10.22 1.54
C ASP A 98 14.40 9.75 0.12
N GLY A 99 15.13 8.64 0.02
CA GLY A 99 15.74 8.20 -1.23
C GLY A 99 14.74 7.72 -2.29
N CYS A 100 14.98 8.11 -3.55
CA CYS A 100 14.28 7.59 -4.74
C CYS A 100 14.97 6.37 -5.37
N MET A 101 16.16 5.98 -4.92
CA MET A 101 16.97 4.96 -5.58
C MET A 101 17.50 3.94 -4.58
N GLY A 102 16.88 2.75 -4.57
CA GLY A 102 17.48 1.46 -4.19
C GLY A 102 17.89 1.23 -2.73
N ASP A 103 18.11 2.26 -1.93
CA ASP A 103 18.72 2.16 -0.60
C ASP A 103 17.70 2.47 0.49
N GLY A 104 17.05 1.43 1.04
CA GLY A 104 16.14 1.54 2.19
C GLY A 104 14.65 1.62 1.86
N LEU A 105 13.87 2.14 2.81
CA LEU A 105 12.43 2.37 2.62
C LEU A 105 12.21 3.74 1.95
N ALA A 106 12.15 3.75 0.62
CA ALA A 106 11.94 4.95 -0.18
C ALA A 106 10.70 5.74 0.24
N HIS A 107 10.84 7.06 0.37
CA HIS A 107 9.80 8.00 0.81
C HIS A 107 9.17 7.68 2.17
N ALA A 108 9.83 6.88 3.00
CA ALA A 108 9.33 6.54 4.33
C ALA A 108 9.33 7.75 5.25
N ASP A 109 10.24 8.70 5.08
CA ASP A 109 10.23 9.98 5.80
C ASP A 109 8.92 10.74 5.58
N GLY A 110 8.48 10.89 4.32
CA GLY A 110 7.21 11.51 3.98
C GLY A 110 6.01 10.75 4.56
N ALA A 111 6.10 9.41 4.62
CA ALA A 111 5.08 8.59 5.28
C ALA A 111 5.03 8.85 6.79
N LEU A 112 6.17 8.84 7.46
CA LEU A 112 6.30 9.12 8.90
C LEU A 112 5.79 10.54 9.24
N ARG A 113 6.14 11.54 8.40
CA ARG A 113 5.63 12.92 8.50
C ARG A 113 4.12 12.97 8.31
N SER A 114 3.56 12.26 7.34
CA SER A 114 2.12 12.23 7.08
C SER A 114 1.34 11.54 8.20
N ILE A 115 1.90 10.48 8.78
CA ILE A 115 1.24 9.73 9.85
C ILE A 115 1.29 10.48 11.19
N SER A 116 2.41 11.17 11.50
CA SER A 116 2.66 11.78 12.81
C SER A 116 2.51 13.30 12.85
N ASN A 117 2.53 13.97 11.69
CA ASN A 117 2.64 15.43 11.54
C ASN A 117 3.96 16.04 12.07
N GLN A 118 4.99 15.22 12.30
CA GLN A 118 6.29 15.64 12.83
C GLN A 118 7.33 15.72 11.72
N ASP A 119 8.25 16.68 11.80
CA ASP A 119 9.38 16.80 10.87
C ASP A 119 10.70 16.58 11.63
N VAL A 120 11.17 15.34 11.62
CA VAL A 120 12.33 14.89 12.42
C VAL A 120 13.60 14.81 11.56
N GLY A 121 13.48 14.96 10.24
CA GLY A 121 14.55 14.80 9.26
C GLY A 121 14.36 13.59 8.35
N GLU A 122 15.38 13.31 7.54
CA GLU A 122 15.34 12.31 6.45
C GLU A 122 16.10 11.01 6.80
N ASP A 123 16.77 10.98 7.96
CA ASP A 123 17.60 9.86 8.40
C ASP A 123 16.88 8.97 9.42
N ALA A 124 17.10 7.66 9.33
CA ALA A 124 16.54 6.69 10.27
C ALA A 124 16.94 6.94 11.73
N ASN A 125 18.16 7.44 11.98
CA ASN A 125 18.63 7.70 13.35
C ASN A 125 17.75 8.71 14.09
N ALA A 126 17.33 9.77 13.41
CA ALA A 126 16.52 10.83 14.01
C ALA A 126 15.12 10.31 14.33
N TRP A 127 14.52 9.56 13.41
CA TRP A 127 13.22 8.92 13.61
C TRP A 127 13.22 7.86 14.70
N LEU A 128 14.25 7.00 14.77
CA LEU A 128 14.42 6.03 15.85
C LEU A 128 14.51 6.71 17.22
N ALA A 129 15.29 7.79 17.33
CA ALA A 129 15.43 8.55 18.57
C ALA A 129 14.14 9.29 18.97
N TRP A 130 13.40 9.81 17.99
CA TRP A 130 12.09 10.43 18.22
C TRP A 130 11.06 9.40 18.67
N TRP A 131 11.03 8.22 18.04
CA TRP A 131 10.12 7.14 18.37
C TRP A 131 10.26 6.69 19.82
N GLU A 132 11.49 6.48 20.31
CA GLU A 132 11.72 6.04 21.69
C GLU A 132 11.12 6.99 22.74
N LYS A 133 11.06 8.30 22.44
CA LYS A 133 10.49 9.32 23.33
C LYS A 133 8.97 9.47 23.19
N ASN A 134 8.40 9.09 22.04
CA ASN A 134 7.03 9.44 21.68
C ASN A 134 6.11 8.23 21.45
N LYS A 135 6.63 6.99 21.43
CA LYS A 135 5.88 5.75 21.16
C LYS A 135 4.73 5.44 22.14
N PHE A 136 4.64 6.16 23.25
CA PHE A 136 3.57 6.03 24.24
C PHE A 136 2.45 7.05 24.09
N LYS A 137 2.65 8.07 23.24
CA LYS A 137 1.60 8.99 22.85
C LYS A 137 0.81 8.37 21.69
N SER A 138 -0.47 8.71 21.61
CA SER A 138 -1.34 8.34 20.50
C SER A 138 -0.99 9.12 19.22
N GLN A 139 -1.43 8.59 18.07
CA GLN A 139 -1.35 9.33 16.79
C GLN A 139 -1.97 10.73 16.86
N ALA A 140 -3.11 10.88 17.55
CA ALA A 140 -3.78 12.18 17.68
C ALA A 140 -2.91 13.21 18.41
N GLU A 141 -2.22 12.79 19.48
CA GLU A 141 -1.29 13.64 20.23
C GLU A 141 -0.09 14.05 19.38
N TRP A 142 0.47 13.15 18.58
CA TRP A 142 1.56 13.49 17.64
C TRP A 142 1.10 14.56 16.64
N ILE A 143 -0.09 14.39 16.07
CA ILE A 143 -0.61 15.31 15.06
C ILE A 143 -0.85 16.71 15.66
N ALA A 144 -1.48 16.78 16.84
CA ALA A 144 -1.74 18.02 17.56
C ALA A 144 -0.43 18.73 17.95
N GLU A 145 0.58 17.98 18.41
CA GLU A 145 1.90 18.54 18.72
C GLU A 145 2.60 19.09 17.46
N GLY A 146 2.47 18.42 16.31
CA GLY A 146 3.05 18.87 15.04
C GLY A 146 2.49 20.21 14.59
N PHE A 147 1.18 20.42 14.73
CA PHE A 147 0.55 21.72 14.48
C PHE A 147 1.09 22.80 15.42
N ARG A 148 1.15 22.51 16.72
CA ARG A 148 1.64 23.48 17.74
C ARG A 148 3.10 23.88 17.52
N GLN A 149 3.97 22.94 17.12
CA GLN A 149 5.37 23.24 16.79
C GLN A 149 5.51 24.26 15.65
N ARG A 150 4.49 24.40 14.79
CA ARG A 150 4.43 25.40 13.71
C ARG A 150 3.52 26.60 14.04
N GLY A 151 3.11 26.74 15.30
CA GLY A 151 2.32 27.88 15.78
C GLY A 151 0.82 27.79 15.52
N PHE A 152 0.31 26.60 15.17
CA PHE A 152 -1.12 26.36 15.02
C PHE A 152 -1.66 25.67 16.28
N GLU A 153 -2.51 26.37 17.04
CA GLU A 153 -3.20 25.82 18.21
C GLU A 153 -4.41 24.99 17.74
N VAL A 154 -4.16 23.72 17.43
CA VAL A 154 -5.15 22.76 16.90
C VAL A 154 -5.15 21.51 17.77
N ASP A 155 -6.32 21.16 18.29
CA ASP A 155 -6.55 19.88 18.96
C ASP A 155 -6.93 18.78 17.95
N VAL A 156 -6.82 17.53 18.37
CA VAL A 156 -7.18 16.36 17.57
C VAL A 156 -8.00 15.41 18.45
N PRO A 157 -9.34 15.37 18.34
CA PRO A 157 -10.19 16.06 17.36
C PRO A 157 -10.20 17.60 17.51
N PRO A 158 -10.39 18.36 16.40
CA PRO A 158 -10.48 19.81 16.46
C PRO A 158 -11.83 20.29 17.01
N THR A 159 -11.82 21.46 17.66
CA THR A 159 -13.05 22.17 18.03
C THR A 159 -13.63 22.95 16.84
N GLU A 160 -14.88 23.42 16.93
CA GLU A 160 -15.52 24.21 15.87
C GLU A 160 -14.74 25.51 15.57
N GLU A 161 -14.16 26.14 16.59
CA GLU A 161 -13.37 27.36 16.46
C GLU A 161 -12.02 27.15 15.76
N GLN A 162 -11.53 25.90 15.72
CA GLN A 162 -10.27 25.52 15.08
C GLN A 162 -10.45 25.17 13.60
N ILE A 163 -11.69 24.98 13.13
CA ILE A 163 -12.00 24.67 11.72
C ILE A 163 -11.45 25.74 10.75
N PRO A 164 -11.64 27.06 10.97
CA PRO A 164 -11.08 28.07 10.07
C PRO A 164 -9.55 28.02 9.98
N VAL A 165 -8.87 27.69 11.08
CA VAL A 165 -7.40 27.55 11.12
C VAL A 165 -6.96 26.39 10.22
N LEU A 166 -7.62 25.25 10.33
CA LEU A 166 -7.34 24.06 9.51
C LEU A 166 -7.58 24.32 8.01
N ILE A 167 -8.66 25.04 7.66
CA ILE A 167 -8.93 25.42 6.26
C ILE A 167 -7.83 26.35 5.75
N ALA A 168 -7.39 27.34 6.54
CA ALA A 168 -6.32 28.25 6.17
C ALA A 168 -4.97 27.53 6.00
N VAL A 169 -4.64 26.57 6.88
CA VAL A 169 -3.46 25.69 6.74
C VAL A 169 -3.50 24.94 5.41
N LEU A 170 -4.67 24.37 5.09
CA LEU A 170 -4.87 23.62 3.85
C LEU A 170 -4.75 24.50 2.59
N GLY A 171 -5.25 25.73 2.66
CA GLY A 171 -5.23 26.71 1.58
C GLY A 171 -3.96 27.54 1.46
N ASN A 172 -3.01 27.38 2.39
CA ASN A 172 -1.73 28.08 2.35
C ASN A 172 -1.00 27.74 1.03
N SER A 173 -0.64 28.77 0.29
CA SER A 173 0.06 28.65 -0.99
C SER A 173 1.48 29.19 -0.93
N ASP A 174 2.02 29.38 0.28
CA ASP A 174 3.39 29.85 0.43
C ASP A 174 4.35 28.78 -0.09
N THR A 175 5.32 29.23 -0.88
CA THR A 175 6.35 28.38 -1.50
C THR A 175 7.73 28.66 -0.95
N ASN A 176 7.88 29.62 -0.04
CA ASN A 176 9.16 29.89 0.62
C ASN A 176 9.49 28.75 1.57
N GLU A 177 10.62 28.06 1.37
CA GLU A 177 11.03 26.89 2.15
C GLU A 177 11.01 27.09 3.67
N LEU A 178 11.23 28.32 4.15
CA LEU A 178 11.27 28.62 5.59
C LEU A 178 9.88 28.78 6.22
N THR A 179 8.87 29.11 5.43
CA THR A 179 7.51 29.46 5.91
C THR A 179 6.42 28.60 5.27
N ALA A 180 6.75 27.84 4.23
CA ALA A 180 5.84 26.95 3.55
C ALA A 180 5.37 25.85 4.50
N ILE A 181 4.06 25.64 4.51
CA ILE A 181 3.45 24.53 5.24
C ILE A 181 3.70 23.25 4.43
N PRO A 182 4.35 22.21 5.00
CA PRO A 182 4.59 20.95 4.32
C PRO A 182 3.31 20.26 3.87
N SER A 183 3.43 19.48 2.80
CA SER A 183 2.30 18.78 2.18
C SER A 183 1.60 17.79 3.13
N GLU A 184 2.39 17.20 4.04
CA GLU A 184 2.02 16.22 5.05
C GLU A 184 1.20 16.88 6.17
N MET A 185 1.55 18.11 6.54
CA MET A 185 0.77 18.92 7.48
C MET A 185 -0.56 19.36 6.87
N LYS A 186 -0.57 19.75 5.59
CA LYS A 186 -1.82 20.01 4.85
C LYS A 186 -2.67 18.74 4.75
N HIS A 187 -2.04 17.57 4.57
CA HIS A 187 -2.76 16.30 4.57
C HIS A 187 -3.42 16.01 5.92
N ASN A 188 -2.73 16.20 7.05
CA ASN A 188 -3.35 16.05 8.36
C ASN A 188 -4.42 17.11 8.64
N ALA A 189 -4.27 18.34 8.13
CA ALA A 189 -5.32 19.34 8.25
C ALA A 189 -6.61 18.90 7.54
N PHE A 190 -6.46 18.36 6.32
CA PHE A 190 -7.56 17.73 5.59
C PHE A 190 -8.19 16.56 6.37
N ARG A 191 -7.38 15.64 6.93
CA ARG A 191 -7.90 14.50 7.72
C ARG A 191 -8.66 14.97 8.95
N CYS A 192 -8.13 15.95 9.68
CA CYS A 192 -8.80 16.52 10.85
C CYS A 192 -10.15 17.14 10.49
N LEU A 193 -10.24 17.90 9.39
CA LEU A 193 -11.51 18.43 8.89
C LEU A 193 -12.48 17.31 8.50
N ARG A 194 -12.03 16.38 7.65
CA ARG A 194 -12.85 15.29 7.13
C ARG A 194 -13.42 14.42 8.25
N ASP A 195 -12.61 14.11 9.24
CA ASP A 195 -12.94 13.15 10.29
C ASP A 195 -13.68 13.79 11.48
N SER A 196 -13.72 15.13 11.59
CA SER A 196 -14.46 15.86 12.63
C SER A 196 -15.95 16.05 12.31
N GLY A 197 -16.39 15.72 11.10
CA GLY A 197 -17.74 15.98 10.62
C GLY A 197 -17.94 17.38 10.04
N PHE A 198 -16.85 18.06 9.66
CA PHE A 198 -16.90 19.33 8.94
C PHE A 198 -17.74 19.23 7.66
N ASP A 199 -18.71 20.12 7.49
CA ASP A 199 -19.49 20.28 6.27
C ASP A 199 -19.01 21.53 5.50
N PRO A 200 -18.30 21.36 4.37
CA PRO A 200 -17.76 22.48 3.61
C PRO A 200 -18.86 23.37 2.98
N LEU A 201 -20.01 22.80 2.65
CA LEU A 201 -21.11 23.54 2.04
C LEU A 201 -21.81 24.42 3.08
N VAL A 202 -22.12 23.86 4.25
CA VAL A 202 -22.70 24.63 5.37
C VAL A 202 -21.75 25.75 5.79
N TYR A 203 -20.45 25.47 5.89
CA TYR A 203 -19.45 26.48 6.22
C TYR A 203 -19.42 27.62 5.18
N ALA A 204 -19.35 27.30 3.88
CA ALA A 204 -19.32 28.29 2.81
C ALA A 204 -20.61 29.13 2.73
N LEU A 205 -21.78 28.51 2.96
CA LEU A 205 -23.06 29.22 2.97
C LEU A 205 -23.20 30.18 4.17
N SER A 206 -22.61 29.79 5.31
CA SER A 206 -22.63 30.58 6.55
C SER A 206 -21.60 31.71 6.53
N ASN A 207 -20.52 31.57 5.75
CA ASN A 207 -19.43 32.53 5.63
C ASN A 207 -19.31 33.04 4.18
N ARG A 208 -20.20 33.95 3.79
CA ARG A 208 -20.28 34.46 2.40
C ARG A 208 -19.06 35.27 1.95
N THR A 209 -18.30 35.82 2.89
CA THR A 209 -17.05 36.52 2.66
C THR A 209 -15.98 35.88 3.53
N VAL A 210 -15.09 35.14 2.89
CA VAL A 210 -13.92 34.51 3.50
C VAL A 210 -12.64 35.10 2.90
N SER A 211 -11.51 34.90 3.58
CA SER A 211 -10.23 35.28 2.99
C SER A 211 -9.87 34.37 1.82
N THR A 212 -8.95 34.82 0.97
CA THR A 212 -8.45 34.05 -0.18
C THR A 212 -7.84 32.71 0.25
N GLU A 213 -7.19 32.66 1.41
CA GLU A 213 -6.60 31.44 1.97
C GLU A 213 -7.69 30.43 2.33
N VAL A 214 -8.78 30.89 2.93
CA VAL A 214 -9.91 30.03 3.29
C VAL A 214 -10.62 29.52 2.03
N GLU A 215 -10.80 30.36 1.01
CA GLU A 215 -11.36 29.93 -0.29
C GLU A 215 -10.50 28.82 -0.94
N ARG A 216 -9.18 29.02 -1.01
CA ARG A 216 -8.24 28.00 -1.51
C ARG A 216 -8.29 26.73 -0.67
N GLY A 217 -8.41 26.86 0.65
CA GLY A 217 -8.52 25.74 1.57
C GLY A 217 -9.77 24.90 1.31
N LEU A 218 -10.92 25.53 1.05
CA LEU A 218 -12.16 24.83 0.69
C LEU A 218 -12.02 24.10 -0.66
N MET A 219 -11.39 24.73 -1.65
CA MET A 219 -11.13 24.08 -2.94
C MET A 219 -10.19 22.87 -2.80
N GLU A 220 -9.12 23.01 -2.01
CA GLU A 220 -8.17 21.94 -1.76
C GLU A 220 -8.80 20.81 -0.92
N TYR A 221 -9.68 21.14 0.03
CA TYR A 221 -10.50 20.17 0.75
C TYR A 221 -11.33 19.35 -0.22
N ALA A 222 -12.11 20.00 -1.09
CA ALA A 222 -12.95 19.31 -2.07
C ALA A 222 -12.14 18.44 -3.04
N ARG A 223 -10.94 18.88 -3.43
CA ARG A 223 -10.02 18.09 -4.27
C ARG A 223 -9.56 16.82 -3.54
N ARG A 224 -9.16 16.93 -2.28
CA ARG A 224 -8.68 15.80 -1.46
C ARG A 224 -9.80 14.85 -1.05
N GLU A 225 -10.98 15.38 -0.74
CA GLU A 225 -12.17 14.60 -0.40
C GLU A 225 -12.59 13.68 -1.55
N ARG A 226 -12.44 14.13 -2.81
CA ARG A 226 -12.68 13.26 -3.98
C ARG A 226 -11.71 12.08 -4.06
N LEU A 227 -10.48 12.26 -3.61
CA LEU A 227 -9.46 11.20 -3.63
C LEU A 227 -9.60 10.25 -2.43
N TRP A 228 -9.88 10.81 -1.24
CA TRP A 228 -9.87 10.12 0.04
C TRP A 228 -11.10 10.45 0.90
N PRO A 229 -12.32 10.15 0.41
CA PRO A 229 -13.56 10.51 1.11
C PRO A 229 -13.66 9.73 2.43
N ALA A 230 -14.36 10.30 3.42
CA ALA A 230 -14.58 9.63 4.71
C ALA A 230 -15.24 8.25 4.53
N ALA A 231 -16.19 8.16 3.60
CA ALA A 231 -16.93 6.94 3.25
C ALA A 231 -16.04 5.79 2.74
N SER A 232 -14.79 6.05 2.33
CA SER A 232 -13.85 4.98 1.99
C SER A 232 -13.42 4.18 3.23
N GLY A 233 -13.47 4.77 4.42
CA GLY A 233 -12.92 4.21 5.65
C GLY A 233 -11.38 4.10 5.66
N VAL A 234 -10.69 4.69 4.69
CA VAL A 234 -9.22 4.63 4.55
C VAL A 234 -8.58 5.90 5.10
N GLY A 235 -7.47 5.73 5.82
CA GLY A 235 -6.72 6.85 6.41
C GLY A 235 -7.53 7.66 7.43
N ILE A 236 -8.58 7.07 8.03
CA ILE A 236 -9.41 7.71 9.07
C ILE A 236 -8.61 7.80 10.36
N LEU A 237 -8.56 9.00 10.95
CA LEU A 237 -7.91 9.27 12.24
C LEU A 237 -8.64 8.51 13.37
N PRO A 238 -7.99 8.26 14.53
CA PRO A 238 -8.56 7.45 15.60
C PRO A 238 -9.93 7.91 16.12
N PHE A 239 -10.22 9.22 16.06
CA PHE A 239 -11.51 9.78 16.50
C PHE A 239 -12.57 9.80 15.39
N GLY A 240 -12.18 9.60 14.13
CA GLY A 240 -13.09 9.58 12.99
C GLY A 240 -13.92 8.30 12.98
N LYS A 241 -15.17 8.41 12.50
CA LYS A 241 -16.02 7.24 12.33
C LYS A 241 -15.52 6.40 11.16
N LYS A 242 -15.19 5.15 11.43
CA LYS A 242 -14.98 4.15 10.37
C LYS A 242 -16.34 3.59 10.00
N ASP A 243 -16.73 3.68 8.74
CA ASP A 243 -17.91 2.97 8.25
C ASP A 243 -17.66 1.47 8.38
N GLU A 244 -18.32 0.83 9.36
CA GLU A 244 -18.18 -0.58 9.69
C GLU A 244 -18.81 -1.51 8.65
N ASP A 245 -19.48 -0.99 7.61
CA ASP A 245 -20.09 -1.83 6.57
C ASP A 245 -19.00 -2.66 5.86
N PRO A 246 -18.96 -3.99 6.09
CA PRO A 246 -17.95 -4.86 5.49
C PRO A 246 -18.17 -5.05 3.98
N TRP A 247 -19.34 -4.65 3.47
CA TRP A 247 -19.79 -4.90 2.10
C TRP A 247 -19.73 -3.66 1.21
N ALA A 248 -19.51 -2.47 1.79
CA ALA A 248 -19.34 -1.23 1.05
C ALA A 248 -18.06 -1.29 0.20
N GLY A 249 -18.24 -1.53 -1.10
CA GLY A 249 -17.18 -1.44 -2.10
C GLY A 249 -16.75 -2.75 -2.75
N MET A 250 -17.33 -3.91 -2.44
CA MET A 250 -16.92 -5.17 -3.10
C MET A 250 -17.33 -5.21 -4.58
N ALA A 251 -16.38 -4.91 -5.45
CA ALA A 251 -16.40 -5.30 -6.85
C ALA A 251 -15.45 -6.47 -7.06
N LEU A 252 -15.81 -7.41 -7.94
CA LEU A 252 -14.95 -8.54 -8.28
C LEU A 252 -13.89 -8.10 -9.31
N PRO A 253 -12.65 -8.67 -9.23
CA PRO A 253 -11.60 -8.36 -10.19
C PRO A 253 -11.98 -8.75 -11.62
N ALA A 254 -11.88 -7.78 -12.54
CA ALA A 254 -11.60 -8.10 -13.95
C ALA A 254 -10.08 -8.30 -14.06
N LEU A 255 -9.65 -9.51 -14.36
CA LEU A 255 -8.25 -9.84 -14.63
C LEU A 255 -8.10 -9.99 -16.14
N LEU A 256 -7.61 -8.98 -16.86
CA LEU A 256 -7.57 -9.05 -18.34
C LEU A 256 -6.29 -8.43 -18.94
N GLU A 257 -5.21 -9.20 -18.91
CA GLU A 257 -4.22 -9.19 -20.00
C GLU A 257 -3.94 -10.62 -20.48
N THR A 258 -4.44 -10.96 -21.68
CA THR A 258 -4.46 -12.33 -22.19
C THR A 258 -3.05 -12.93 -22.38
N ARG A 259 -2.10 -12.15 -22.89
CA ARG A 259 -0.73 -12.64 -23.18
C ARG A 259 0.05 -12.93 -21.90
N PHE A 260 -0.13 -12.12 -20.87
CA PHE A 260 0.54 -12.26 -19.59
C PHE A 260 -0.04 -13.45 -18.79
N GLN A 261 -1.36 -13.65 -18.84
CA GLN A 261 -2.03 -14.82 -18.28
C GLN A 261 -1.63 -16.12 -18.97
N ILE A 262 -1.46 -16.12 -20.30
CA ILE A 262 -0.99 -17.30 -21.04
C ILE A 262 0.39 -17.74 -20.53
N THR A 263 1.34 -16.81 -20.37
CA THR A 263 2.68 -17.14 -19.84
C THR A 263 2.60 -17.70 -18.42
N ALA A 264 1.84 -17.05 -17.54
CA ALA A 264 1.71 -17.50 -16.16
C ALA A 264 1.04 -18.85 -16.03
N ASN A 265 -0.07 -19.08 -16.74
CA ASN A 265 -0.77 -20.37 -16.78
C ASN A 265 0.14 -21.46 -17.39
N THR A 266 0.92 -21.13 -18.43
CA THR A 266 1.85 -22.09 -19.06
C THR A 266 2.95 -22.52 -18.08
N LEU A 267 3.52 -21.59 -17.31
CA LEU A 267 4.56 -21.92 -16.33
C LEU A 267 3.97 -22.61 -15.08
N SER A 268 2.87 -22.11 -14.55
CA SER A 268 2.31 -22.60 -13.28
C SER A 268 1.47 -23.88 -13.42
N ILE A 269 0.80 -24.10 -14.55
CA ILE A 269 -0.06 -25.26 -14.81
C ILE A 269 0.55 -26.18 -15.88
N GLY A 270 1.16 -25.62 -16.92
CA GLY A 270 1.78 -26.41 -17.99
C GLY A 270 2.99 -27.22 -17.52
N LEU A 271 3.90 -26.63 -16.73
CA LEU A 271 5.07 -27.36 -16.22
C LEU A 271 4.70 -28.54 -15.30
N PRO A 272 3.77 -28.42 -14.33
CA PRO A 272 3.35 -29.55 -13.54
C PRO A 272 2.66 -30.64 -14.37
N LEU A 273 1.83 -30.28 -15.35
CA LEU A 273 1.20 -31.27 -16.23
C LEU A 273 2.23 -32.05 -17.06
N LEU A 274 3.26 -31.36 -17.58
CA LEU A 274 4.39 -31.99 -18.28
C LEU A 274 5.19 -32.90 -17.34
N GLY A 275 5.44 -32.47 -16.10
CA GLY A 275 6.10 -33.29 -15.09
C GLY A 275 5.29 -34.54 -14.72
N VAL A 276 3.98 -34.42 -14.51
CA VAL A 276 3.09 -35.57 -14.26
C VAL A 276 3.09 -36.52 -15.45
N ALA A 277 3.00 -36.02 -16.68
CA ALA A 277 3.09 -36.84 -17.89
C ALA A 277 4.42 -37.60 -17.96
N LEU A 278 5.54 -36.94 -17.67
CA LEU A 278 6.87 -37.55 -17.62
C LEU A 278 6.99 -38.61 -16.51
N LEU A 279 6.41 -38.37 -15.33
CA LEU A 279 6.33 -39.37 -14.25
C LEU A 279 5.57 -40.61 -14.71
N ILE A 280 4.38 -40.44 -15.30
CA ILE A 280 3.56 -41.53 -15.82
C ILE A 280 4.34 -42.32 -16.89
N LEU A 281 5.01 -41.64 -17.82
CA LEU A 281 5.84 -42.29 -18.85
C LEU A 281 7.06 -43.00 -18.29
N SER A 282 7.66 -42.49 -17.21
CA SER A 282 8.81 -43.12 -16.54
C SER A 282 8.45 -44.38 -15.74
N VAL A 283 7.18 -44.52 -15.33
CA VAL A 283 6.65 -45.63 -14.53
C VAL A 283 5.94 -46.68 -15.39
N ARG A 284 5.31 -46.28 -16.51
CA ARG A 284 4.69 -47.24 -17.45
C ARG A 284 5.72 -48.23 -17.99
N ARG A 285 5.62 -49.49 -17.55
CA ARG A 285 6.30 -50.61 -18.22
C ARG A 285 5.62 -50.83 -19.57
N LYS A 286 6.42 -51.03 -20.61
CA LYS A 286 5.95 -51.51 -21.92
C LYS A 286 5.24 -52.84 -21.65
N LYS A 287 3.95 -52.97 -21.96
CA LYS A 287 3.33 -54.30 -22.07
C LYS A 287 4.06 -54.98 -23.23
N GLU A 288 4.81 -56.04 -22.92
CA GLU A 288 5.24 -56.96 -23.98
C GLU A 288 3.96 -57.63 -24.50
N ASN A 289 3.70 -57.48 -25.80
CA ASN A 289 2.73 -58.32 -26.47
C ASN A 289 3.27 -59.75 -26.37
N VAL A 290 2.61 -60.58 -25.57
CA VAL A 290 2.84 -62.02 -25.60
C VAL A 290 2.22 -62.49 -26.92
N GLU A 291 3.05 -62.54 -27.97
CA GLU A 291 2.73 -63.35 -29.15
C GLU A 291 2.66 -64.80 -28.66
N THR A 292 1.44 -65.32 -28.66
CA THR A 292 1.17 -66.73 -28.47
C THR A 292 1.47 -67.40 -29.82
N GLU A 293 2.69 -67.89 -29.98
CA GLU A 293 2.99 -68.88 -31.01
C GLU A 293 2.34 -70.21 -30.59
N ASN A 294 1.36 -70.65 -31.38
CA ASN A 294 0.89 -72.04 -31.44
C ASN A 294 1.78 -72.84 -32.38
#